data_AF-A0A212EUY7-F1
#
_entry.id   AF-A0A212EUY7-F1
#
_cell.length_a   1.000
_cell.length_b   1.000
_cell.length_c   1.000
_cell.angle_alpha   90.00
_cell.angle_beta   90.00
_cell.angle_gamma   90.00
#
_symmetry.space_group_name_H-M   'P 1'
#
loop_
_entity.id
_entity.type
_entity.pdbx_description
1 polymer ?
#
loop_
_entity_poly.entity_id
_entity_poly.type
_entity_poly.pdbx_seq_one_letter_code
_entity_poly.pdbx_strand_id
1 'polypeptide(L)'
;MYILCSFRFNDSLKVAARLNLRGTREAVELAKEIRNLEAFVHVSTSYANTNRQCIDEVIYPASGDWRDTLEVIENVDEHTLNVLTPK
;
A
#
# COMPACT_ATOMS: atom_id res chain seq x y z
N MET A 1 -14.11 -8.74 -7.88
CA MET A 1 -13.61 -8.01 -6.70
C MET A 1 -12.36 -8.74 -6.22
N TYR A 2 -11.17 -8.15 -6.39
CA TYR A 2 -9.93 -8.70 -5.86
C TYR A 2 -9.55 -7.90 -4.61
N ILE A 3 -9.32 -8.59 -3.50
CA ILE A 3 -8.81 -8.00 -2.26
C ILE A 3 -7.33 -8.33 -2.20
N LEU A 4 -6.47 -7.35 -2.49
CA LEU A 4 -5.02 -7.48 -2.44
C LEU A 4 -4.51 -6.63 -1.27
N CYS A 5 -4.64 -7.17 -0.06
CA CYS A 5 -4.17 -6.50 1.16
C CYS A 5 -3.69 -7.54 2.17
N SER A 6 -2.47 -7.39 2.69
CA SER A 6 -2.07 -8.07 3.92
C SER A 6 -2.62 -7.31 5.13
N PHE A 7 -3.44 -8.00 5.92
CA PHE A 7 -4.00 -7.51 7.19
C PHE A 7 -3.26 -8.07 8.41
N ARG A 8 -2.10 -8.70 8.21
CA ARG A 8 -1.30 -9.21 9.32
C ARG A 8 -0.51 -8.06 9.92
N PHE A 9 -0.92 -7.65 11.12
CA PHE A 9 -0.25 -6.59 11.90
C PHE A 9 1.22 -6.90 12.24
N ASN A 10 1.67 -8.14 12.04
CA ASN A 10 3.01 -8.60 12.38
C ASN A 10 3.90 -8.84 11.14
N ASP A 11 3.45 -8.46 9.95
CA ASP A 11 4.28 -8.51 8.74
C ASP A 11 5.31 -7.36 8.76
N SER A 12 6.52 -7.62 8.25
CA SER A 12 7.51 -6.55 8.10
C SER A 12 7.02 -5.49 7.11
N LEU A 13 7.46 -4.24 7.28
CA LEU A 13 7.12 -3.13 6.38
C LEU A 13 7.41 -3.50 4.91
N LYS A 14 8.49 -4.25 4.68
CA LYS A 14 8.88 -4.75 3.36
C LYS A 14 7.84 -5.67 2.74
N VAL A 15 7.31 -6.62 3.51
CA VAL A 15 6.26 -7.55 3.06
C VAL A 15 4.95 -6.78 2.83
N ALA A 16 4.54 -5.96 3.79
CA ALA A 16 3.30 -5.20 3.73
C ALA A 16 3.30 -4.25 2.51
N ALA A 17 4.37 -3.52 2.27
CA ALA A 17 4.44 -2.57 1.16
C ALA A 17 4.58 -3.25 -0.21
N ARG A 18 5.27 -4.39 -0.31
CA ARG A 18 5.30 -5.19 -1.54
C ARG A 18 3.90 -5.70 -1.90
N LEU A 19 3.14 -6.19 -0.94
CA LEU A 19 1.79 -6.70 -1.20
C LEU A 19 0.80 -5.56 -1.47
N ASN A 20 0.77 -4.55 -0.61
CA ASN A 20 -0.29 -3.54 -0.63
C ASN A 20 0.00 -2.40 -1.62
N LEU A 21 1.26 -2.02 -1.81
CA LEU A 21 1.64 -0.90 -2.68
C LEU A 21 2.02 -1.40 -4.07
N ARG A 22 3.03 -2.29 -4.15
CA ARG A 22 3.51 -2.83 -5.43
C ARG A 22 2.46 -3.74 -6.08
N GLY A 23 1.83 -4.62 -5.31
CA GLY A 23 0.75 -5.48 -5.81
C GLY A 23 -0.46 -4.69 -6.35
N THR A 24 -0.88 -3.63 -5.66
CA THR A 24 -1.96 -2.75 -6.16
C THR A 24 -1.55 -2.05 -7.45
N ARG A 25 -0.31 -1.55 -7.55
CA ARG A 25 0.20 -0.95 -8.80
C ARG A 25 0.17 -1.95 -9.95
N GLU A 26 0.69 -3.17 -9.75
CA GLU A 26 0.70 -4.20 -10.79
C GLU A 26 -0.72 -4.59 -11.21
N ALA A 27 -1.67 -4.68 -10.27
CA ALA A 27 -3.07 -4.93 -10.58
C ALA A 27 -3.70 -3.81 -11.42
N VAL A 28 -3.37 -2.54 -11.13
CA VAL A 28 -3.82 -1.40 -11.91
C VAL A 28 -3.21 -1.39 -13.31
N GLU A 29 -1.91 -1.68 -13.45
CA GLU A 29 -1.28 -1.77 -14.77
C GLU A 29 -1.88 -2.92 -15.60
N LEU A 30 -2.13 -4.08 -15.00
CA LEU A 30 -2.83 -5.17 -15.67
C LEU A 30 -4.25 -4.75 -16.09
N ALA A 31 -4.99 -4.06 -15.21
CA ALA A 31 -6.34 -3.58 -15.52
C ALA A 31 -6.37 -2.65 -16.74
N LYS A 32 -5.33 -1.84 -16.96
CA LYS A 32 -5.21 -0.96 -18.13
C LYS A 32 -5.02 -1.73 -19.45
N GLU A 33 -4.49 -2.94 -19.40
CA GLU A 33 -4.27 -3.79 -20.59
C GLU A 33 -5.53 -4.60 -20.96
N ILE A 34 -6.50 -4.74 -20.06
CA ILE A 34 -7.73 -5.50 -20.29
C ILE A 34 -8.67 -4.69 -21.19
N ARG A 35 -8.93 -5.23 -22.39
CA ARG A 35 -9.95 -4.68 -23.30
C ARG A 35 -11.34 -4.93 -22.73
N ASN A 36 -12.23 -3.92 -22.82
CA ASN A 36 -13.60 -3.97 -22.33
C ASN A 36 -13.72 -4.19 -20.80
N LEU A 37 -12.78 -3.64 -20.02
CA LEU A 37 -12.93 -3.62 -18.57
C LEU A 37 -14.00 -2.59 -18.16
N GLU A 38 -15.15 -3.07 -17.68
CA GLU A 38 -16.27 -2.22 -17.23
C GLU A 38 -15.95 -1.45 -15.94
N ALA A 39 -15.27 -2.08 -14.97
CA ALA A 39 -14.88 -1.44 -13.72
C ALA A 39 -13.72 -2.14 -13.03
N PHE A 40 -12.84 -1.36 -12.41
CA PHE A 40 -11.85 -1.80 -11.42
C PHE A 40 -12.21 -1.21 -10.06
N VAL A 41 -12.50 -2.07 -9.08
CA VAL A 41 -12.89 -1.65 -7.72
C VAL A 41 -11.80 -2.07 -6.75
N HIS A 42 -11.09 -1.07 -6.20
CA HIS A 42 -10.13 -1.26 -5.12
C HIS A 42 -10.80 -1.00 -3.77
N VAL A 43 -10.74 -1.99 -2.88
CA VAL A 43 -11.27 -1.86 -1.52
C VAL A 43 -10.09 -1.74 -0.56
N SER A 44 -9.98 -0.59 0.10
CA SER A 44 -8.96 -0.32 1.12
C SER A 44 -9.61 -0.22 2.51
N THR A 45 -8.80 0.07 3.53
CA THR A 45 -9.26 0.21 4.92
C THR A 45 -9.05 1.64 5.41
N SER A 46 -9.90 2.12 6.33
CA SER A 46 -9.69 3.40 7.02
C SER A 46 -8.47 3.39 7.96
N TYR A 47 -7.87 2.21 8.20
CA TYR A 47 -6.66 2.07 9.03
C TYR A 47 -5.41 2.75 8.44
N ALA A 48 -5.49 3.31 7.23
CA ALA A 48 -4.42 4.11 6.63
C ALA A 48 -4.19 5.46 7.35
N ASN A 49 -5.15 5.97 8.14
CA ASN A 49 -5.08 7.26 8.82
C ASN A 49 -5.16 7.15 10.36
N THR A 50 -4.55 6.09 10.93
CA THR A 50 -4.55 5.83 12.39
C THR A 50 -3.81 6.87 13.22
N ASN A 51 -3.09 7.79 12.57
CA ASN A 51 -2.50 8.97 13.19
C ASN A 51 -3.54 10.06 13.56
N ARG A 52 -4.83 9.87 13.23
CA ARG A 52 -5.92 10.82 13.50
C ARG A 52 -6.94 10.21 14.45
N GLN A 53 -7.49 11.04 15.33
CA GLN A 53 -8.58 10.63 16.24
C GLN A 53 -9.93 10.51 15.53
N CYS A 54 -10.16 11.33 14.50
CA CYS A 54 -11.34 11.28 13.64
C CYS A 54 -10.89 11.15 12.19
N ILE A 55 -11.61 10.31 11.44
CA ILE A 55 -11.39 10.08 10.01
C ILE A 55 -12.67 10.51 9.29
N ASP A 56 -12.54 11.52 8.44
CA ASP A 56 -13.56 12.05 7.54
C ASP A 56 -13.50 11.32 6.19
N GLU A 57 -14.61 11.28 5.47
CA GLU A 57 -14.68 10.69 4.12
C GLU A 57 -14.13 11.67 3.07
N VAL A 58 -12.82 11.92 3.16
CA VAL A 58 -12.09 12.82 2.26
C VAL A 58 -10.80 12.18 1.77
N ILE A 59 -10.30 12.66 0.63
CA ILE A 59 -8.98 12.27 0.15
C ILE A 59 -7.94 13.06 0.95
N TYR A 60 -7.25 12.37 1.86
CA TYR A 60 -6.15 12.97 2.60
C TYR A 60 -4.91 13.13 1.72
N PRO A 61 -4.14 14.23 1.89
CA PRO A 61 -2.86 14.36 1.21
C PRO A 61 -1.93 13.22 1.64
N ALA A 62 -1.25 12.62 0.67
CA ALA A 62 -0.25 11.59 0.93
C ALA A 62 0.89 12.17 1.78
N SER A 63 1.37 11.40 2.75
CA SER A 63 2.51 11.77 3.61
C SER A 63 3.85 11.78 2.88
N GLY A 64 3.92 11.22 1.67
CA GLY A 64 5.10 11.21 0.79
C GLY A 64 4.78 10.58 -0.57
N ASP A 65 5.75 10.60 -1.50
CA ASP A 65 5.60 9.90 -2.77
C ASP A 65 5.71 8.37 -2.54
N TRP A 66 4.75 7.64 -3.08
CA TRP A 66 4.72 6.18 -3.02
C TRP A 66 5.86 5.56 -3.84
N ARG A 67 6.41 6.26 -4.85
CA ARG A 67 7.56 5.82 -5.64
C ARG A 67 8.83 5.77 -4.82
N ASP A 68 9.12 6.86 -4.10
CA ASP A 68 10.26 6.94 -3.19
C ASP A 68 10.15 5.86 -2.11
N THR A 69 8.92 5.64 -1.63
CA THR A 69 8.61 4.57 -0.66
C THR A 69 8.95 3.19 -1.22
N LEU A 70 8.54 2.88 -2.46
CA LEU A 70 8.91 1.62 -3.12
C LEU A 70 10.41 1.49 -3.33
N GLU A 71 11.08 2.56 -3.76
CA GLU A 71 12.52 2.56 -3.99
C GLU A 71 13.29 2.24 -2.71
N VAL A 72 12.91 2.85 -1.59
CA VAL A 72 13.50 2.57 -0.27
C VAL A 72 13.26 1.11 0.13
N ILE A 73 12.05 0.60 -0.04
CA ILE A 73 11.70 -0.77 0.34
C ILE A 73 12.41 -1.83 -0.52
N GLU A 74 12.65 -1.52 -1.79
CA GLU A 74 13.32 -2.43 -2.72
C GLU A 74 14.84 -2.45 -2.50
N ASN A 75 15.45 -1.30 -2.18
CA ASN A 75 16.91 -1.15 -2.11
C ASN A 75 17.50 -1.26 -0.69
N VAL A 76 16.72 -1.04 0.37
CA VAL A 76 17.20 -1.13 1.75
C VAL A 76 17.04 -2.56 2.30
N ASP A 77 18.02 -2.99 3.09
CA ASP A 77 18.02 -4.29 3.75
C ASP A 77 16.95 -4.37 4.84
N GLU A 78 16.46 -5.58 5.10
CA GLU A 78 15.35 -5.79 6.02
C GLU A 78 15.70 -5.46 7.48
N HIS A 79 16.98 -5.60 7.87
CA HIS A 79 17.40 -5.27 9.22
C HIS A 79 17.30 -3.76 9.47
N THR A 80 17.84 -2.93 8.56
CA THR A 80 17.73 -1.47 8.64
C THR A 80 16.27 -1.01 8.62
N LEU A 81 15.43 -1.59 7.75
CA LEU A 81 14.00 -1.28 7.72
C LEU A 81 13.30 -1.61 9.04
N ASN A 82 13.62 -2.74 9.67
CA ASN A 82 13.05 -3.13 10.95
C ASN A 82 13.52 -2.27 12.13
N VAL A 83 14.71 -1.65 12.03
CA VAL A 83 15.19 -0.68 13.03
C VAL A 83 14.49 0.66 12.89
N LEU A 84 14.19 1.08 11.65
CA LEU A 84 13.55 2.37 11.36
C LEU A 84 12.01 2.33 11.53
N THR A 85 11.42 1.15 11.53
CA THR A 85 9.97 0.98 11.68
C THR A 85 9.63 0.72 13.15
N PRO A 86 8.68 1.46 13.75
CA PRO A 86 8.19 1.13 15.09
C PRO A 86 7.55 -0.26 15.11
N LYS A 87 7.73 -0.98 16.23
CA LYS A 87 7.09 -2.28 16.49
C LYS A 87 5.62 -2.11 16.86
#